data_AF-A0A2R6CTL1-F1
#
_entry.id   AF-A0A2R6CTL1-F1
#
_cell.length_a   1.000
_cell.length_b   1.000
_cell.length_c   1.000
_cell.angle_alpha   90.00
_cell.angle_beta   90.00
_cell.angle_gamma   90.00
#
_symmetry.space_group_name_H-M   'P 1'
#
loop_
_entity.id
_entity.type
_entity.pdbx_description
1 polymer ?
#
loop_
_entity_poly.entity_id
_entity_poly.type
_entity_poly.pdbx_seq_one_letter_code
_entity_poly.pdbx_strand_id
1 'polypeptide(L)'
;MAEDLDLHEFVPESCENLLDQSDRDLKSKLPALARDKGRMGKIEKAVKSLPSQHELHLGDARDLSMIDEGSIELVVTSPPYFDIKDYENGTGAENQLGNIEDYEQFNREIDEVWRQCYNKLVPGGRMCVVVGDV
;
A
#
# COMPACT_ATOMS: atom_id res chain seq x y z
N MET A 1 -19.06 2.85 -6.28
CA MET A 1 -19.22 1.70 -7.20
C MET A 1 -18.36 2.01 -8.40
N ALA A 2 -17.10 1.58 -8.38
CA ALA A 2 -16.30 1.59 -9.61
C ALA A 2 -17.03 0.67 -10.60
N GLU A 3 -17.19 1.12 -11.85
CA GLU A 3 -17.65 0.25 -12.93
C GLU A 3 -16.78 -1.01 -12.93
N ASP A 4 -17.38 -2.19 -13.13
CA ASP A 4 -16.65 -3.47 -13.24
C ASP A 4 -15.66 -3.34 -14.40
N LEU A 5 -14.44 -2.96 -14.07
CA LEU A 5 -13.37 -2.77 -15.03
C LEU A 5 -12.99 -4.15 -15.56
N ASP A 6 -13.25 -4.38 -16.85
CA ASP A 6 -12.82 -5.62 -17.48
C ASP A 6 -11.29 -5.61 -17.68
N LEU A 7 -10.59 -6.27 -16.76
CA LEU A 7 -9.14 -6.41 -16.81
C LEU A 7 -8.65 -7.21 -18.03
N HIS A 8 -9.52 -7.96 -18.71
CA HIS A 8 -9.15 -8.71 -19.91
C HIS A 8 -8.68 -7.80 -21.05
N GLU A 9 -9.25 -6.61 -21.18
CA GLU A 9 -8.90 -5.66 -22.25
C GLU A 9 -7.44 -5.18 -22.17
N PHE A 10 -6.83 -5.28 -20.99
CA PHE A 10 -5.45 -4.87 -20.75
C PHE A 10 -4.45 -6.01 -20.95
N VAL A 11 -4.90 -7.26 -21.15
CA VAL A 11 -3.99 -8.39 -21.36
C VAL A 11 -3.34 -8.26 -22.73
N PRO A 12 -1.99 -8.29 -22.84
CA PRO A 12 -1.34 -8.24 -24.15
C PRO A 12 -1.74 -9.44 -25.01
N GLU A 13 -2.06 -9.21 -26.29
CA GLU A 13 -2.45 -10.25 -27.26
C GLU A 13 -1.52 -11.49 -27.23
N SER A 14 -0.22 -11.29 -27.05
CA SER A 14 0.78 -12.37 -26.94
C SER A 14 0.62 -13.29 -25.70
N CYS A 15 -0.29 -12.97 -24.80
CA CYS A 15 -0.59 -13.66 -23.56
C CYS A 15 -2.06 -14.10 -23.46
N GLU A 16 -2.95 -13.73 -24.39
CA GLU A 16 -4.38 -14.09 -24.33
C GLU A 16 -4.60 -15.60 -24.29
N ASN A 17 -3.82 -16.35 -25.07
CA ASN A 17 -3.88 -17.82 -25.11
C ASN A 17 -3.53 -18.51 -23.77
N LEU A 18 -2.98 -17.75 -22.81
CA LEU A 18 -2.72 -18.26 -21.46
C LEU A 18 -3.98 -18.30 -20.61
N LEU A 19 -5.00 -17.49 -20.93
CA LEU A 19 -6.24 -17.36 -20.18
C LEU A 19 -7.16 -18.57 -20.39
N ASP A 20 -7.08 -19.21 -21.55
CA ASP A 20 -7.88 -20.41 -21.88
C ASP A 20 -7.28 -21.71 -21.33
N GLN A 21 -6.13 -21.63 -20.64
CA GLN A 21 -5.41 -22.79 -20.14
C GLN A 21 -6.00 -23.28 -18.82
N SER A 22 -5.91 -24.58 -18.56
CA SER A 22 -6.15 -25.09 -17.21
C SER A 22 -5.15 -24.49 -16.21
N ASP A 23 -5.55 -24.34 -14.95
CA ASP A 23 -4.66 -23.89 -13.86
C ASP A 23 -3.32 -24.62 -13.82
N ARG A 24 -3.34 -25.94 -14.08
CA ARG A 24 -2.13 -26.77 -14.07
C ARG A 24 -1.20 -26.40 -15.23
N ASP A 25 -1.75 -26.25 -16.43
CA ASP A 25 -0.98 -25.94 -17.62
C ASP A 25 -0.44 -24.51 -17.55
N LEU A 26 -1.26 -23.55 -17.09
CA LEU A 26 -0.85 -22.17 -16.87
C LEU A 26 0.35 -22.12 -15.90
N LYS A 27 0.23 -22.75 -14.73
CA LYS A 27 1.32 -22.81 -13.73
C LYS A 27 2.61 -23.40 -14.30
N SER A 28 2.51 -24.40 -15.19
CA SER A 28 3.69 -24.98 -15.85
C SER A 28 4.36 -24.02 -16.84
N LYS A 29 3.62 -23.08 -17.43
CA LYS A 29 4.10 -22.12 -18.44
C LYS A 29 4.59 -20.80 -17.84
N LEU A 30 4.14 -20.42 -16.65
CA LEU A 30 4.58 -19.19 -15.97
C LEU A 30 6.11 -19.04 -15.90
N PRO A 31 6.92 -20.08 -15.60
CA PRO A 31 8.37 -19.96 -15.57
C PRO A 31 9.00 -19.63 -16.94
N ALA A 32 8.39 -20.08 -18.04
CA ALA A 32 8.85 -19.76 -19.39
C ALA A 32 8.45 -18.31 -19.75
N LEU A 33 7.21 -17.92 -19.43
CA LEU A 33 6.73 -16.55 -19.60
C LEU A 33 7.61 -15.55 -18.85
N ALA A 34 7.95 -15.83 -17.57
CA ALA A 34 8.79 -14.97 -16.75
C ALA A 34 10.21 -14.75 -17.33
N ARG A 35 10.70 -15.68 -18.17
CA ARG A 35 11.99 -15.56 -18.86
C ARG A 35 11.87 -14.90 -20.24
N ASP A 36 10.67 -14.79 -20.81
CA ASP A 36 10.41 -14.09 -22.07
C ASP A 36 10.37 -12.58 -21.82
N LYS A 37 11.52 -11.93 -21.96
CA LYS A 37 11.67 -10.48 -21.77
C LYS A 37 10.72 -9.66 -22.66
N GLY A 38 10.41 -10.15 -23.86
CA GLY A 38 9.53 -9.45 -24.80
C GLY A 38 8.10 -9.40 -24.28
N ARG A 39 7.55 -10.55 -23.87
CA ARG A 39 6.20 -10.62 -23.28
C ARG A 39 6.14 -9.93 -21.92
N MET A 40 7.13 -10.14 -21.05
CA MET A 40 7.18 -9.47 -19.74
C MET A 40 7.21 -7.94 -19.88
N GLY A 41 7.93 -7.40 -20.86
CA GLY A 41 7.91 -5.96 -21.13
C GLY A 41 6.55 -5.44 -21.62
N LYS A 42 5.76 -6.25 -22.35
CA LYS A 42 4.38 -5.92 -22.71
C LYS A 42 3.44 -5.97 -21.50
N ILE A 43 3.57 -7.00 -20.66
CA ILE A 43 2.82 -7.14 -19.40
C ILE A 43 3.09 -5.94 -18.49
N GLU A 44 4.36 -5.55 -18.31
CA GLU A 44 4.71 -4.40 -17.48
C GLU A 44 4.07 -3.10 -18.00
N LYS A 45 4.07 -2.88 -19.31
CA LYS A 45 3.39 -1.72 -19.91
C LYS A 45 1.88 -1.75 -19.70
N ALA A 46 1.26 -2.92 -19.87
CA ALA A 46 -0.17 -3.11 -19.63
C ALA A 46 -0.56 -2.83 -18.18
N VAL A 47 0.19 -3.36 -17.22
CA VAL A 47 -0.03 -3.10 -15.78
C VAL A 47 0.08 -1.61 -15.47
N LYS A 48 1.05 -0.89 -16.07
CA LYS A 48 1.19 0.56 -15.91
C LYS A 48 0.08 1.38 -16.55
N SER A 49 -0.67 0.82 -17.50
CA SER A 49 -1.82 1.48 -18.13
C SER A 49 -3.15 1.19 -17.44
N LEU A 50 -3.18 0.29 -16.44
CA LEU A 50 -4.39 0.04 -15.68
C LEU A 50 -4.83 1.34 -14.99
N PRO A 51 -6.13 1.69 -15.07
CA PRO A 51 -6.63 2.85 -14.36
C PRO A 51 -6.53 2.61 -12.85
N SER A 52 -6.14 3.66 -12.13
CA SER A 52 -6.04 3.66 -10.67
C SER A 52 -6.70 4.91 -10.11
N GLN A 53 -7.21 4.79 -8.88
CA GLN A 53 -7.73 5.92 -8.13
C GLN A 53 -6.81 6.18 -6.95
N HIS A 54 -6.53 7.46 -6.71
CA HIS A 54 -5.64 7.90 -5.65
C HIS A 54 -6.29 9.05 -4.90
N GLU A 55 -6.37 8.90 -3.59
CA GLU A 55 -6.86 9.94 -2.69
C GLU A 55 -5.73 10.40 -1.79
N LEU A 56 -5.62 11.71 -1.60
CA LEU A 56 -4.68 12.33 -0.68
C LEU A 56 -5.47 13.14 0.33
N HIS A 57 -5.41 12.71 1.59
CA HIS A 57 -6.10 13.33 2.70
C HIS A 57 -5.09 14.09 3.57
N LEU A 58 -5.33 15.39 3.78
CA LEU A 58 -4.57 16.19 4.75
C LEU A 58 -5.31 16.16 6.09
N GLY A 59 -4.71 15.51 7.09
CA GLY A 59 -5.30 15.35 8.40
C GLY A 59 -4.36 14.67 9.40
N ASP A 60 -4.88 14.44 10.61
CA ASP A 60 -4.17 13.73 11.67
C ASP A 60 -4.37 12.22 11.51
N ALA A 61 -3.29 11.44 11.45
CA ALA A 61 -3.36 9.99 11.29
C ALA A 61 -4.01 9.27 12.50
N ARG A 62 -4.18 9.96 13.63
CA ARG A 62 -4.97 9.48 14.78
C ARG A 62 -6.47 9.46 14.49
N ASP A 63 -6.92 10.09 13.40
CA ASP A 63 -8.29 10.04 12.91
C ASP A 63 -8.32 9.64 11.42
N LEU A 64 -8.67 8.37 11.15
CA LEU A 64 -8.87 7.85 9.79
C LEU A 64 -10.35 7.65 9.48
N SER A 65 -11.25 8.49 10.00
CA SER A 65 -12.70 8.35 9.80
C SER A 65 -13.15 8.47 8.33
N MET A 66 -12.32 9.02 7.45
CA MET A 66 -12.59 9.10 6.01
C MET A 66 -12.48 7.75 5.30
N ILE A 67 -11.92 6.73 5.97
CA ILE A 67 -11.75 5.37 5.44
C ILE A 67 -12.69 4.44 6.21
N ASP A 68 -13.40 3.57 5.48
CA ASP A 68 -14.29 2.58 6.10
C ASP A 68 -13.51 1.51 6.89
N GLU A 69 -14.14 0.96 7.93
CA GLU A 69 -13.53 -0.16 8.67
C GLU A 69 -13.49 -1.43 7.81
N GLY A 70 -12.42 -2.22 7.95
CA GLY A 70 -12.26 -3.48 7.22
C GLY A 70 -12.27 -3.31 5.69
N SER A 71 -11.79 -2.19 5.16
CA SER A 71 -11.80 -1.88 3.71
C SER A 71 -10.41 -1.83 3.07
N ILE A 72 -9.33 -2.01 3.84
CA ILE A 72 -7.95 -1.88 3.38
C ILE A 72 -7.23 -3.23 3.43
N GLU A 73 -6.56 -3.62 2.35
CA GLU A 73 -5.82 -4.89 2.30
C GLU A 73 -4.39 -4.78 2.86
N LEU A 74 -3.75 -3.62 2.66
CA LEU A 74 -2.35 -3.39 3.01
C LEU A 74 -2.13 -1.96 3.50
N VAL A 75 -1.54 -1.84 4.69
CA VAL A 75 -0.99 -0.58 5.19
C VAL A 75 0.54 -0.64 5.09
N VAL A 76 1.15 0.38 4.48
CA VAL A 76 2.60 0.57 4.45
C VAL A 76 2.91 1.94 5.03
N THR A 77 3.73 2.00 6.07
CA THR A 77 4.03 3.26 6.76
C THR A 77 5.42 3.29 7.37
N SER A 78 5.90 4.50 7.65
CA SER A 78 7.08 4.80 8.45
C SER A 78 6.66 5.91 9.41
N PRO A 79 6.43 5.61 10.71
CA PRO A 79 6.02 6.63 11.67
C PRO A 79 7.12 7.69 11.85
N PRO A 80 6.80 8.87 12.38
CA PRO A 80 7.82 9.83 12.79
C PRO A 80 8.76 9.15 13.80
N TYR A 81 10.06 9.34 13.65
CA TYR A 81 11.05 8.85 14.59
C TYR A 81 11.06 9.73 15.84
N PHE A 82 11.07 9.09 17.01
CA PHE A 82 11.21 9.76 18.29
C PHE A 82 12.57 10.49 18.36
N ASP A 83 12.55 11.82 18.43
CA ASP A 83 13.73 12.66 18.74
C ASP A 83 14.97 12.45 17.84
N ILE A 84 14.80 11.94 16.63
CA ILE A 84 15.90 11.63 15.68
C ILE A 84 15.90 12.56 14.47
N LYS A 85 14.72 13.01 14.02
CA LYS A 85 14.55 13.81 12.80
C LYS A 85 13.70 15.03 13.10
N ASP A 86 14.25 16.21 12.75
CA ASP A 86 13.43 17.41 12.59
C ASP A 86 12.64 17.27 11.27
N TYR A 87 11.37 16.91 11.40
CA TYR A 87 10.44 16.78 10.29
C TYR A 87 9.90 18.12 9.77
N GLU A 88 10.15 19.22 10.49
CA GLU A 88 9.44 20.47 10.29
C GLU A 88 10.33 21.61 9.79
N ASN A 89 11.65 21.40 9.69
CA ASN A 89 12.61 22.43 9.32
C ASN A 89 12.37 23.76 10.08
N GLY A 90 11.95 23.68 11.35
CA GLY A 90 11.63 24.85 12.19
C GLY A 90 10.27 25.53 11.95
N THR A 91 9.32 24.90 11.24
CA THR A 91 7.96 25.46 11.02
C THR A 91 6.89 24.97 12.01
N GLY A 92 7.26 24.11 12.97
CA GLY A 92 6.60 23.99 14.26
C GLY A 92 5.09 23.74 14.23
N ALA A 93 4.62 22.64 13.64
CA ALA A 93 3.25 22.23 13.94
C ALA A 93 3.24 21.69 15.37
N GLU A 94 2.50 22.35 16.26
CA GLU A 94 2.41 22.02 17.70
C GLU A 94 2.00 20.55 17.97
N ASN A 95 1.50 19.84 16.96
CA ASN A 95 1.03 18.45 17.04
C ASN A 95 1.96 17.43 16.37
N GLN A 96 3.21 17.79 16.03
CA GLN A 96 4.17 16.84 15.48
C GLN A 96 4.60 15.81 16.54
N LEU A 97 4.23 14.55 16.31
CA LEU A 97 4.50 13.46 17.25
C LEU A 97 6.00 13.20 17.44
N GLY A 98 6.82 13.43 16.41
CA GLY A 98 8.28 13.28 16.52
C GLY A 98 8.96 14.25 17.51
N ASN A 99 8.29 15.35 17.87
CA ASN A 99 8.79 16.37 18.81
C ASN A 99 8.39 16.09 20.27
N ILE A 100 7.67 15.00 20.54
CA ILE A 100 7.30 14.62 21.90
C ILE A 100 8.57 14.14 22.62
N GLU A 101 8.97 14.83 23.69
CA GLU A 101 10.17 14.49 24.49
C GLU A 101 9.96 13.26 25.38
N ASP A 102 8.72 12.98 25.79
CA ASP A 102 8.40 11.82 26.63
C ASP A 102 8.16 10.57 25.78
N TYR A 103 9.04 9.59 25.91
CA TYR A 103 9.01 8.36 25.11
C TYR A 103 7.71 7.55 25.28
N GLU A 104 7.18 7.48 26.51
CA GLU A 104 5.93 6.77 26.76
C GLU A 104 4.74 7.51 26.13
N GLN A 105 4.73 8.83 26.19
CA GLN A 105 3.73 9.66 25.51
C GLN A 105 3.80 9.48 24.00
N PHE A 106 4.99 9.52 23.42
CA PHE A 106 5.18 9.26 21.99
C PHE A 106 4.57 7.91 21.59
N ASN A 107 4.89 6.83 22.32
CA ASN A 107 4.34 5.51 22.03
C ASN A 107 2.81 5.47 22.17
N ARG A 108 2.23 6.16 23.15
CA ARG A 108 0.76 6.25 23.29
C ARG A 108 0.10 6.93 22.08
N GLU A 109 0.72 7.98 21.54
CA GLU A 109 0.19 8.67 20.35
C GLU A 109 0.32 7.81 19.09
N ILE A 110 1.44 7.08 18.94
CA ILE A 110 1.64 6.14 17.84
C ILE A 110 0.67 4.94 17.94
N ASP A 111 0.39 4.44 19.14
CA ASP A 111 -0.59 3.37 19.38
C ASP A 111 -2.01 3.76 18.94
N GLU A 112 -2.36 5.05 19.00
CA GLU A 112 -3.64 5.53 18.46
C GLU A 112 -3.69 5.35 16.94
N VAL A 113 -2.62 5.72 16.23
CA VAL A 113 -2.49 5.52 14.79
C VAL A 113 -2.53 4.03 14.44
N TRP A 114 -1.86 3.17 15.21
CA TRP A 114 -1.91 1.72 15.02
C TRP A 114 -3.31 1.16 15.14
N ARG A 115 -4.10 1.66 16.11
CA ARG A 115 -5.49 1.23 16.28
C ARG A 115 -6.35 1.64 15.09
N GLN A 116 -6.18 2.86 14.59
CA GLN A 116 -6.85 3.31 13.37
C GLN A 116 -6.51 2.39 12.20
N CYS A 117 -5.22 2.20 11.89
CA CYS A 117 -4.77 1.32 10.81
C CYS A 117 -5.31 -0.11 10.94
N TYR A 118 -5.26 -0.69 12.14
CA TYR A 118 -5.76 -2.04 12.40
C TYR A 118 -7.25 -2.17 12.10
N ASN A 119 -8.08 -1.21 12.54
CA ASN A 119 -9.52 -1.24 12.31
C ASN A 119 -9.89 -1.09 10.82
N LYS A 120 -9.04 -0.43 10.02
CA LYS A 120 -9.26 -0.31 8.57
C LYS A 120 -8.85 -1.58 7.80
N LEU A 121 -8.02 -2.45 8.39
CA LEU A 121 -7.58 -3.67 7.71
C LEU A 121 -8.70 -4.71 7.60
N VAL A 122 -8.83 -5.31 6.42
CA VAL A 122 -9.63 -6.53 6.22
C VAL A 122 -9.08 -7.70 7.06
N PRO A 123 -9.90 -8.72 7.39
CA PRO A 123 -9.38 -9.97 7.96
C PRO A 123 -8.28 -10.58 7.09
N GLY A 124 -7.09 -10.79 7.67
CA GLY A 124 -5.91 -11.30 6.95
C GLY A 124 -5.10 -10.23 6.21
N GLY A 125 -5.55 -8.97 6.24
CA GLY A 125 -4.78 -7.81 5.80
C GLY A 125 -3.48 -7.65 6.60
N ARG A 126 -2.54 -6.87 6.05
CA ARG A 126 -1.20 -6.73 6.63
C ARG A 126 -0.84 -5.27 6.84
N MET A 127 -0.08 -5.05 7.91
CA MET A 127 0.57 -3.78 8.17
C MET A 127 2.08 -3.96 8.12
N CYS A 128 2.74 -3.18 7.28
CA CYS A 128 4.19 -3.15 7.14
C CYS A 128 4.70 -1.81 7.68
N VAL A 129 5.39 -1.86 8.82
CA VAL A 129 5.95 -0.68 9.47
C VAL A 129 7.45 -0.66 9.29
N VAL A 130 7.95 0.37 8.62
CA VAL A 130 9.39 0.63 8.49
C VAL A 130 9.82 1.41 9.72
N VAL A 131 10.65 0.78 10.55
CA VAL A 131 11.31 1.40 11.70
C VAL A 131 12.82 1.32 11.52
N GLY A 132 13.51 2.30 12.08
CA GLY A 132 14.96 2.37 12.14
C GLY A 132 15.38 2.42 13.60
N ASP A 133 16.39 1.64 13.93
CA ASP A 133 17.11 1.75 15.20
C ASP A 133 18.21 2.79 15.06
N VAL A 134 18.44 3.60 16.09
CA VAL A 134 19.45 4.68 16.10
C VAL A 134 20.13 4.75 17.46
#